data_AF-S7SR98-F1
#
_entry.id   AF-S7SR98-F1
#
_cell.length_a   1.000
_cell.length_b   1.000
_cell.length_c   1.000
_cell.angle_alpha   90.00
_cell.angle_beta   90.00
_cell.angle_gamma   90.00
#
_symmetry.space_group_name_H-M   'P 1'
#
loop_
_entity.id
_entity.type
_entity.pdbx_description
1 polymer ?
#
loop_
_entity_poly.entity_id
_entity_poly.type
_entity_poly.pdbx_seq_one_letter_code
_entity_poly.pdbx_strand_id
1 'polypeptide(L)'
;MDDVRHRQAVGGSDSGALGKLHFFLHPGVCGRARTNNIDAVLVFTLLVAVWMLMKAVMTKRLAWLIGSFAVVGVGFNMKMLQAYMVLPAFYLFYWLAAKTSWKKRTGHLAMATVVLLAVSLSYAGAVALIPADKRPYIGGSKTNSVLELALGYNGIERLTGEAGPGGRMGTDFNGRERLTETSGITAPSNDGDNGAFPSEGAPPSMSGAPGAPPSAPGGGMGGIGRGEIGDPGVFRLFQLPLAGQASWLLPFVMVVAVGWMADVWRRRQITLFHRFLLFWLAWLGPMMVFFSIAGFYHRYYLSMLAPAIAVLVGAGGKMLASFGTGERRMSWLFPTALLATYAFDIWIAWQYNHSLSAVWPMAVGFYGLAIVCLWLAMEGRERWQRIVYAAALFGLLVLPAYWSLTPVLYGTNSTIPYAGPDLRREGGAMLTAAMPAGQDGRWRQGQRDVHSDEGTELGGRHSLAALVAYLEQHAGKTKYLAATIRATEAAEMMLHTDRAVMAMGGFGGTDPVLTPAKLEKMVQNGEVKYFLLSGEGRGDNELVQWIKTHCQEVPSSQWGGGQSETFGGMGRGGMTLYVYNG
;
A
#
# COMPACT_ATOMS: atom_id res chain seq x y z
N MET A 1 -32.91 18.91 27.36
CA MET A 1 -33.23 19.21 25.94
C MET A 1 -32.03 19.03 25.00
N ASP A 2 -30.79 19.29 25.43
CA ASP A 2 -29.58 19.10 24.59
C ASP A 2 -29.27 17.64 24.22
N ASP A 3 -29.63 16.68 25.08
CA ASP A 3 -29.32 15.25 24.89
C ASP A 3 -30.16 14.60 23.76
N VAL A 4 -31.37 15.11 23.50
CA VAL A 4 -32.27 14.60 22.45
C VAL A 4 -31.88 15.15 21.07
N ARG A 5 -31.49 16.43 20.98
CA ARG A 5 -30.92 16.99 19.74
C ARG A 5 -29.56 16.37 19.41
N HIS A 6 -28.76 15.99 20.42
CA HIS A 6 -27.50 15.30 20.22
C HIS A 6 -27.64 13.89 19.62
N ARG A 7 -28.69 13.14 20.01
CA ARG A 7 -29.00 11.84 19.37
C ARG A 7 -29.39 12.00 17.90
N GLN A 8 -30.08 13.07 17.52
CA GLN A 8 -30.41 13.36 16.12
C GLN A 8 -29.23 13.87 15.28
N ALA A 9 -28.26 14.56 15.88
CA ALA A 9 -27.07 15.04 15.16
C ALA A 9 -26.04 13.92 14.88
N VAL A 10 -25.85 13.00 15.83
CA VAL A 10 -24.93 11.85 15.68
C VAL A 10 -25.62 10.66 14.99
N GLY A 11 -26.96 10.63 14.96
CA GLY A 11 -27.76 9.49 14.50
C GLY A 11 -28.96 9.83 13.63
N GLY A 12 -28.99 11.00 12.97
CA GLY A 12 -29.99 11.24 11.93
C GLY A 12 -29.80 10.21 10.82
N SER A 13 -30.85 9.43 10.49
CA SER A 13 -30.83 8.32 9.52
C SER A 13 -30.06 8.67 8.25
N ASP A 14 -30.18 9.92 7.79
CA ASP A 14 -29.67 10.36 6.50
C ASP A 14 -28.15 10.60 6.47
N SER A 15 -27.53 11.16 7.52
CA SER A 15 -26.05 11.32 7.54
C SER A 15 -25.32 10.03 7.89
N GLY A 16 -25.97 9.15 8.68
CA GLY A 16 -25.45 7.81 8.91
C GLY A 16 -25.46 6.98 7.62
N ALA A 17 -26.51 7.09 6.80
CA ALA A 17 -26.62 6.41 5.51
C ALA A 17 -25.59 6.95 4.49
N LEU A 18 -25.46 8.28 4.37
CA LEU A 18 -24.50 8.90 3.44
C LEU A 18 -23.04 8.62 3.84
N GLY A 19 -22.70 8.70 5.12
CA GLY A 19 -21.36 8.32 5.61
C GLY A 19 -21.02 6.85 5.35
N LYS A 20 -22.00 5.94 5.47
CA LYS A 20 -21.81 4.53 5.09
C LYS A 20 -21.58 4.38 3.58
N LEU A 21 -22.39 5.04 2.77
CA LEU A 21 -22.26 5.01 1.31
C LEU A 21 -20.89 5.54 0.85
N HIS A 22 -20.38 6.61 1.48
CA HIS A 22 -19.05 7.15 1.19
C HIS A 22 -17.93 6.14 1.49
N PHE A 23 -18.03 5.44 2.62
CA PHE A 23 -17.06 4.41 2.97
C PHE A 23 -17.06 3.26 1.95
N PHE A 24 -18.24 2.83 1.51
CA PHE A 24 -18.39 1.78 0.50
C PHE A 24 -17.94 2.19 -0.91
N LEU A 25 -18.00 3.48 -1.26
CA LEU A 25 -17.62 3.99 -2.58
C LEU A 25 -16.20 4.57 -2.62
N HIS A 26 -15.39 4.33 -1.59
CA HIS A 26 -14.01 4.78 -1.57
C HIS A 26 -13.13 3.85 -2.44
N PRO A 27 -12.44 4.36 -3.49
CA PRO A 27 -11.72 3.53 -4.46
C PRO A 27 -10.70 2.56 -3.85
N GLY A 28 -9.90 3.05 -2.88
CA GLY A 28 -8.96 2.19 -2.15
C GLY A 28 -9.60 1.09 -1.30
N VAL A 29 -10.89 1.18 -0.95
CA VAL A 29 -11.62 0.13 -0.23
C VAL A 29 -12.12 -0.93 -1.22
N CYS A 30 -12.74 -0.52 -2.33
CA CYS A 30 -13.27 -1.44 -3.35
C CYS A 30 -12.17 -2.24 -4.07
N GLY A 31 -11.06 -1.60 -4.46
CA GLY A 31 -9.96 -2.28 -5.14
C GLY A 31 -9.32 -3.41 -4.33
N ARG A 32 -9.46 -3.38 -3.00
CA ARG A 32 -8.89 -4.41 -2.10
C ARG A 32 -9.89 -5.40 -1.56
N ALA A 33 -11.18 -5.07 -1.52
CA ALA A 33 -12.21 -6.02 -1.08
C ALA A 33 -12.25 -7.29 -1.95
N ARG A 34 -11.60 -7.25 -3.12
CA ARG A 34 -11.49 -8.36 -4.07
C ARG A 34 -10.11 -9.01 -4.12
N THR A 35 -9.19 -8.61 -3.24
CA THR A 35 -7.85 -9.21 -3.13
C THR A 35 -7.63 -9.75 -1.72
N ASN A 36 -6.79 -10.78 -1.58
CA ASN A 36 -6.49 -11.39 -0.29
C ASN A 36 -5.53 -10.52 0.54
N ASN A 37 -6.00 -9.37 1.02
CA ASN A 37 -5.23 -8.41 1.79
C ASN A 37 -5.85 -8.16 3.18
N ILE A 38 -5.02 -8.09 4.21
CA ILE A 38 -5.42 -7.94 5.62
C ILE A 38 -6.01 -6.56 5.95
N ASP A 39 -5.82 -5.56 5.09
CA ASP A 39 -6.19 -4.19 5.42
C ASP A 39 -7.69 -3.97 5.67
N ALA A 40 -8.58 -4.65 4.95
CA ALA A 40 -10.02 -4.52 5.18
C ALA A 40 -10.40 -5.03 6.58
N VAL A 41 -9.78 -6.15 6.97
CA VAL A 41 -9.90 -6.73 8.32
C VAL A 41 -9.32 -5.78 9.38
N LEU A 42 -8.19 -5.15 9.09
CA LEU A 42 -7.60 -4.13 9.98
C LEU A 42 -8.56 -2.95 10.17
N VAL A 43 -9.04 -2.33 9.09
CA VAL A 43 -9.94 -1.16 9.18
C VAL A 43 -11.22 -1.52 9.95
N PHE A 44 -11.81 -2.67 9.69
CA PHE A 44 -12.96 -3.16 10.45
C PHE A 44 -12.65 -3.31 11.94
N THR A 45 -11.52 -3.95 12.28
CA THR A 45 -11.06 -4.15 13.65
C THR A 45 -10.89 -2.81 14.38
N LEU A 46 -10.27 -1.82 13.72
CA LEU A 46 -10.08 -0.50 14.30
C LEU A 46 -11.41 0.25 14.46
N LEU A 47 -12.37 0.08 13.55
CA LEU A 47 -13.72 0.63 13.71
C LEU A 47 -14.48 0.03 14.89
N VAL A 48 -14.31 -1.27 15.17
CA VAL A 48 -14.82 -1.90 16.40
C VAL A 48 -14.16 -1.25 17.62
N ALA A 49 -12.85 -1.02 17.58
CA ALA A 49 -12.16 -0.31 18.67
C ALA A 49 -12.69 1.12 18.88
N VAL A 50 -12.98 1.86 17.79
CA VAL A 50 -13.62 3.19 17.88
C VAL A 50 -15.00 3.08 18.53
N TRP A 51 -15.83 2.14 18.10
CA TRP A 51 -17.16 1.95 18.68
C TRP A 51 -17.09 1.67 20.19
N MET A 52 -16.14 0.82 20.63
CA MET A 52 -15.90 0.55 22.04
C MET A 52 -15.41 1.80 22.80
N LEU A 53 -14.52 2.60 22.21
CA LEU A 53 -14.06 3.86 22.80
C LEU A 53 -15.24 4.84 23.02
N MET A 54 -16.09 4.98 22.00
CA MET A 54 -17.28 5.84 22.07
C MET A 54 -18.23 5.32 23.16
N LYS A 55 -18.46 4.00 23.22
CA LYS A 55 -19.24 3.34 24.29
C LYS A 55 -18.63 3.58 25.67
N ALA A 56 -17.31 3.58 25.82
CA ALA A 56 -16.64 3.83 27.10
C ALA A 56 -16.95 5.23 27.64
N VAL A 57 -16.91 6.25 26.78
CA VAL A 57 -17.24 7.64 27.15
C VAL A 57 -18.72 7.79 27.47
N MET A 58 -19.61 7.22 26.64
CA MET A 58 -21.06 7.34 26.83
C MET A 58 -21.56 6.63 28.09
N THR A 59 -21.06 5.42 28.35
CA THR A 59 -21.50 4.59 29.48
C THR A 59 -20.67 4.81 30.75
N LYS A 60 -19.54 5.52 30.64
CA LYS A 60 -18.55 5.74 31.71
C LYS A 60 -17.96 4.45 32.30
N ARG A 61 -18.01 3.33 31.57
CA ARG A 61 -17.45 2.04 32.02
C ARG A 61 -16.04 1.85 31.49
N LEU A 62 -15.11 1.55 32.41
CA LEU A 62 -13.69 1.36 32.11
C LEU A 62 -13.43 0.10 31.27
N ALA A 63 -14.24 -0.95 31.43
CA ALA A 63 -14.12 -2.18 30.64
C ALA A 63 -14.18 -1.93 29.11
N TRP A 64 -15.03 -1.01 28.65
CA TRP A 64 -15.10 -0.66 27.23
C TRP A 64 -13.84 0.06 26.73
N LEU A 65 -13.18 0.85 27.58
CA LEU A 65 -11.91 1.49 27.23
C LEU A 65 -10.80 0.44 27.13
N ILE A 66 -10.70 -0.45 28.12
CA ILE A 66 -9.73 -1.55 28.11
C ILE A 66 -9.93 -2.41 26.86
N GLY A 67 -11.18 -2.81 26.58
CA GLY A 67 -11.51 -3.61 25.41
C GLY A 67 -11.21 -2.88 24.09
N SER A 68 -11.46 -1.57 24.01
CA SER A 68 -11.10 -0.75 22.85
C SER A 68 -9.60 -0.83 22.54
N PHE A 69 -8.75 -0.65 23.55
CA PHE A 69 -7.30 -0.71 23.41
C PHE A 69 -6.80 -2.15 23.15
N ALA A 70 -7.43 -3.16 23.76
CA ALA A 70 -7.16 -4.55 23.46
C ALA A 70 -7.41 -4.88 21.96
N VAL A 71 -8.51 -4.37 21.39
CA VAL A 71 -8.85 -4.57 19.97
C VAL A 71 -7.86 -3.84 19.05
N VAL A 72 -7.35 -2.65 19.43
CA VAL A 72 -6.24 -2.03 18.69
C VAL A 72 -4.99 -2.91 18.74
N GLY A 73 -4.74 -3.60 19.87
CA GLY A 73 -3.64 -4.56 19.98
C GLY A 73 -3.82 -5.82 19.12
N VAL A 74 -5.05 -6.26 18.92
CA VAL A 74 -5.36 -7.28 17.89
C VAL A 74 -5.01 -6.73 16.50
N GLY A 75 -5.37 -5.48 16.22
CA GLY A 75 -4.99 -4.79 14.98
C GLY A 75 -3.46 -4.74 14.76
N PHE A 76 -2.67 -4.58 15.82
CA PHE A 76 -1.20 -4.66 15.72
C PHE A 76 -0.73 -6.04 15.27
N ASN A 77 -1.36 -7.13 15.72
CA ASN A 77 -1.01 -8.46 15.22
C ASN A 77 -1.46 -8.69 13.76
N MET A 78 -2.41 -7.91 13.24
CA MET A 78 -2.82 -7.94 11.83
C MET A 78 -1.85 -7.17 10.93
N LYS A 79 -1.44 -5.96 11.35
CA LYS A 79 -0.65 -5.06 10.49
C LYS A 79 0.34 -4.14 11.23
N MET A 80 0.91 -4.62 12.32
CA MET A 80 1.99 -3.98 13.10
C MET A 80 1.71 -2.50 13.39
N LEU A 81 2.73 -1.63 13.24
CA LEU A 81 2.65 -0.22 13.59
C LEU A 81 1.62 0.59 12.77
N GLN A 82 1.16 0.08 11.62
CA GLN A 82 0.07 0.73 10.89
C GLN A 82 -1.21 0.80 11.76
N ALA A 83 -1.48 -0.21 12.58
CA ALA A 83 -2.62 -0.21 13.49
C ALA A 83 -2.55 0.90 14.55
N TYR A 84 -1.34 1.33 14.93
CA TYR A 84 -1.11 2.32 15.97
C TYR A 84 -1.28 3.77 15.50
N MET A 85 -1.37 4.00 14.19
CA MET A 85 -1.57 5.34 13.64
C MET A 85 -2.86 6.02 14.15
N VAL A 86 -3.83 5.26 14.64
CA VAL A 86 -5.09 5.79 15.22
C VAL A 86 -4.97 6.18 16.68
N LEU A 87 -3.96 5.69 17.40
CA LEU A 87 -3.85 5.86 18.85
C LEU A 87 -3.82 7.32 19.31
N PRO A 88 -3.13 8.27 18.61
CA PRO A 88 -3.20 9.69 18.97
C PRO A 88 -4.64 10.20 19.08
N ALA A 89 -5.52 9.79 18.15
CA ALA A 89 -6.94 10.14 18.19
C ALA A 89 -7.65 9.53 19.40
N PHE A 90 -7.35 8.27 19.74
CA PHE A 90 -7.96 7.56 20.88
C PHE A 90 -7.60 8.22 22.21
N TYR A 91 -6.31 8.48 22.44
CA TYR A 91 -5.82 9.15 23.64
C TYR A 91 -6.42 10.55 23.77
N LEU A 92 -6.37 11.35 22.69
CA LEU A 92 -6.91 12.71 22.68
C LEU A 92 -8.42 12.73 22.96
N PHE A 93 -9.19 11.87 22.30
CA PHE A 93 -10.63 11.83 22.47
C PHE A 93 -11.03 11.40 23.87
N TYR A 94 -10.43 10.35 24.43
CA TYR A 94 -10.72 9.95 25.80
C TYR A 94 -10.36 11.06 26.79
N TRP A 95 -9.20 11.68 26.61
CA TRP A 95 -8.74 12.79 27.44
C TRP A 95 -9.74 13.95 27.45
N LEU A 96 -10.29 14.32 26.29
CA LEU A 96 -11.20 15.45 26.17
C LEU A 96 -12.65 15.09 26.51
N ALA A 97 -13.11 13.88 26.21
CA ALA A 97 -14.52 13.50 26.28
C ALA A 97 -14.91 12.82 27.60
N ALA A 98 -13.99 12.15 28.29
CA ALA A 98 -14.29 11.46 29.55
C ALA A 98 -14.66 12.44 30.67
N LYS A 99 -15.83 12.26 31.29
CA LYS A 99 -16.29 13.07 32.45
C LYS A 99 -15.73 12.53 33.77
N THR A 100 -14.40 12.49 33.89
CA THR A 100 -13.67 12.05 35.10
C THR A 100 -12.55 13.03 35.46
N SER A 101 -11.97 12.96 36.65
CA SER A 101 -10.81 13.77 37.03
C SER A 101 -9.57 13.41 36.21
N TRP A 102 -8.66 14.36 35.97
CA TRP A 102 -7.46 14.15 35.16
C TRP A 102 -6.60 12.97 35.67
N LYS A 103 -6.42 12.82 36.99
CA LYS A 103 -5.74 11.67 37.62
C LYS A 103 -6.39 10.32 37.30
N LYS A 104 -7.72 10.27 37.17
CA LYS A 104 -8.42 9.03 36.79
C LYS A 104 -8.28 8.78 35.30
N ARG A 105 -8.32 9.83 34.47
CA ARG A 105 -8.08 9.70 33.02
C ARG A 105 -6.69 9.15 32.74
N THR A 106 -5.66 9.66 33.39
CA THR A 106 -4.29 9.14 33.25
C THR A 106 -4.21 7.68 33.67
N GLY A 107 -4.75 7.31 34.83
CA GLY A 107 -4.76 5.91 35.29
C GLY A 107 -5.53 4.96 34.35
N HIS A 108 -6.68 5.39 33.84
CA HIS A 108 -7.47 4.61 32.88
C HIS A 108 -6.72 4.39 31.57
N LEU A 109 -6.10 5.44 31.03
CA LEU A 109 -5.31 5.36 29.81
C LEU A 109 -4.07 4.49 30.03
N ALA A 110 -3.36 4.64 31.15
CA ALA A 110 -2.21 3.80 31.47
C ALA A 110 -2.59 2.31 31.52
N MET A 111 -3.68 1.94 32.19
CA MET A 111 -4.15 0.57 32.23
C MET A 111 -4.56 0.05 30.84
N ALA A 112 -5.24 0.88 30.04
CA ALA A 112 -5.61 0.52 28.68
C ALA A 112 -4.38 0.33 27.78
N THR A 113 -3.33 1.16 27.94
CA THR A 113 -2.05 1.01 27.25
C THR A 113 -1.32 -0.27 27.65
N VAL A 114 -1.34 -0.66 28.93
CA VAL A 114 -0.76 -1.95 29.36
C VAL A 114 -1.44 -3.11 28.65
N VAL A 115 -2.78 -3.12 28.58
CA VAL A 115 -3.52 -4.16 27.87
C VAL A 115 -3.26 -4.13 26.37
N LEU A 116 -3.23 -2.94 25.75
CA LEU A 116 -2.82 -2.76 24.36
C LEU A 116 -1.49 -3.45 24.08
N LEU A 117 -0.45 -3.14 24.87
CA LEU A 117 0.89 -3.68 24.68
C LEU A 117 0.93 -5.19 24.93
N ALA A 118 0.24 -5.69 25.95
CA ALA A 118 0.16 -7.12 26.24
C ALA A 118 -0.46 -7.91 25.08
N VAL A 119 -1.54 -7.40 24.47
CA VAL A 119 -2.16 -8.04 23.30
C VAL A 119 -1.27 -7.90 22.06
N SER A 120 -0.73 -6.72 21.79
CA SER A 120 0.13 -6.46 20.63
C SER A 120 1.40 -7.32 20.62
N LEU A 121 2.03 -7.49 21.77
CA LEU A 121 3.29 -8.23 21.89
C LEU A 121 3.09 -9.73 22.07
N SER A 122 1.84 -10.22 22.09
CA SER A 122 1.55 -11.65 22.31
C SER A 122 2.16 -12.56 21.24
N TYR A 123 2.02 -12.22 19.95
CA TYR A 123 2.64 -12.99 18.86
C TYR A 123 4.16 -12.90 18.88
N ALA A 124 4.70 -11.69 19.03
CA ALA A 124 6.14 -11.47 19.09
C ALA A 124 6.78 -12.24 20.26
N GLY A 125 6.13 -12.22 21.43
CA GLY A 125 6.53 -12.98 22.61
C GLY A 125 6.46 -14.48 22.38
N ALA A 126 5.37 -14.99 21.81
CA ALA A 126 5.22 -16.42 21.49
C ALA A 126 6.33 -16.90 20.53
N VAL A 127 6.64 -16.14 19.49
CA VAL A 127 7.71 -16.45 18.54
C VAL A 127 9.09 -16.38 19.19
N ALA A 128 9.34 -15.38 20.04
CA ALA A 128 10.62 -15.22 20.74
C ALA A 128 10.90 -16.36 21.73
N LEU A 129 9.87 -17.03 22.27
CA LEU A 129 10.01 -18.19 23.15
C LEU A 129 10.34 -19.49 22.41
N ILE A 130 10.17 -19.55 21.09
CA ILE A 130 10.49 -20.72 20.28
C ILE A 130 11.91 -20.55 19.69
N PRO A 131 12.84 -21.50 19.92
CA PRO A 131 14.19 -21.45 19.36
C PRO A 131 14.19 -21.26 17.84
N ALA A 132 15.13 -20.45 17.34
CA ALA A 132 15.18 -20.04 15.93
C ALA A 132 15.35 -21.22 14.95
N ASP A 133 15.95 -22.32 15.39
CA ASP A 133 16.11 -23.57 14.64
C ASP A 133 14.83 -24.43 14.59
N LYS A 134 13.86 -24.15 15.47
CA LYS A 134 12.58 -24.89 15.60
C LYS A 134 11.38 -24.14 15.04
N ARG A 135 11.59 -23.02 14.35
CA ARG A 135 10.51 -22.22 13.75
C ARG A 135 10.90 -21.71 12.36
N PRO A 136 9.90 -21.36 11.53
CA PRO A 136 10.15 -20.66 10.27
C PRO A 136 10.87 -19.32 10.50
N TYR A 137 11.64 -18.91 9.50
CA TYR A 137 12.24 -17.58 9.45
C TYR A 137 11.16 -16.50 9.36
N ILE A 138 11.33 -15.41 10.11
CA ILE A 138 10.47 -14.24 10.02
C ILE A 138 10.86 -13.42 8.79
N GLY A 139 10.20 -13.69 7.68
CA GLY A 139 10.46 -13.02 6.40
C GLY A 139 10.39 -11.49 6.50
N GLY A 140 11.24 -10.81 5.74
CA GLY A 140 11.38 -9.35 5.78
C GLY A 140 12.06 -8.77 7.03
N SER A 141 12.46 -9.60 8.00
CA SER A 141 13.38 -9.20 9.08
C SER A 141 14.83 -9.48 8.70
N LYS A 142 15.79 -8.78 9.32
CA LYS A 142 17.24 -9.03 9.15
C LYS A 142 17.77 -10.05 10.15
N THR A 143 17.16 -10.14 11.32
CA THR A 143 17.63 -10.98 12.46
C THR A 143 16.65 -12.07 12.88
N ASN A 144 15.73 -12.49 12.00
CA ASN A 144 14.70 -13.49 12.31
C ASN A 144 13.79 -13.06 13.50
N SER A 145 13.45 -11.77 13.58
CA SER A 145 12.76 -11.16 14.72
C SER A 145 11.46 -10.45 14.31
N VAL A 146 10.36 -10.81 14.98
CA VAL A 146 9.05 -10.15 14.78
C VAL A 146 9.07 -8.71 15.26
N LEU A 147 9.76 -8.42 16.36
CA LEU A 147 9.82 -7.06 16.90
C LEU A 147 10.65 -6.15 15.99
N GLU A 148 11.76 -6.66 15.45
CA GLU A 148 12.54 -5.96 14.44
C GLU A 148 11.71 -5.70 13.17
N LEU A 149 10.97 -6.72 12.69
CA LEU A 149 10.06 -6.57 11.56
C LEU A 149 8.98 -5.51 11.82
N ALA A 150 8.44 -5.47 13.04
CA ALA A 150 7.36 -4.56 13.43
C ALA A 150 7.85 -3.11 13.55
N LEU A 151 8.99 -2.87 14.19
CA LEU A 151 9.54 -1.54 14.46
C LEU A 151 10.40 -0.99 13.31
N GLY A 152 11.13 -1.87 12.63
CA GLY A 152 11.94 -1.59 11.44
C GLY A 152 11.05 -1.50 10.20
N TYR A 153 11.06 -2.53 9.36
CA TYR A 153 10.41 -2.55 8.04
C TYR A 153 8.94 -2.08 8.04
N ASN A 154 8.13 -2.51 9.01
CA ASN A 154 6.72 -2.08 9.12
C ASN A 154 6.52 -0.77 9.89
N GLY A 155 7.60 -0.09 10.26
CA GLY A 155 7.64 1.08 11.12
C GLY A 155 8.52 2.19 10.58
N ILE A 156 9.63 2.43 11.29
CA ILE A 156 10.52 3.59 11.08
C ILE A 156 11.17 3.54 9.69
N GLU A 157 11.50 2.35 9.21
CA GLU A 157 12.13 2.16 7.91
C GLU A 157 11.26 2.72 6.75
N ARG A 158 9.93 2.70 6.90
CA ARG A 158 9.00 3.34 5.95
C ARG A 158 9.19 4.84 5.84
N LEU A 159 9.60 5.50 6.93
CA LEU A 159 9.88 6.94 6.93
C LEU A 159 11.26 7.24 6.35
N THR A 160 12.26 6.40 6.65
CA THR A 160 13.65 6.62 6.21
C THR A 160 13.89 6.18 4.76
N GLY A 161 13.05 5.31 4.20
CA GLY A 161 13.24 4.77 2.86
C GLY A 161 14.16 3.54 2.80
N GLU A 162 14.58 3.01 3.95
CA GLU A 162 15.33 1.75 4.01
C GLU A 162 14.33 0.59 3.85
N ALA A 163 14.39 -0.21 2.80
CA ALA A 163 13.39 -1.25 2.52
C ALA A 163 13.88 -2.67 2.91
N GLY A 164 14.27 -2.88 4.17
CA GLY A 164 14.65 -4.20 4.69
C GLY A 164 15.93 -4.81 4.06
N PRO A 165 16.26 -6.09 4.38
CA PRO A 165 17.41 -6.78 3.80
C PRO A 165 17.21 -6.99 2.29
N GLY A 166 18.07 -6.36 1.48
CA GLY A 166 17.99 -6.38 0.01
C GLY A 166 17.39 -5.12 -0.62
N GLY A 167 16.90 -4.17 0.19
CA GLY A 167 16.31 -2.92 -0.27
C GLY A 167 16.98 -1.69 0.32
N ARG A 168 18.26 -1.43 0.04
CA ARG A 168 18.83 -0.09 0.28
C ARG A 168 18.53 0.80 -0.93
N MET A 169 17.71 1.83 -0.72
CA MET A 169 17.54 2.92 -1.69
C MET A 169 17.39 4.27 -0.96
N GLY A 170 18.46 4.68 -0.27
CA GLY A 170 18.55 6.02 0.30
C GLY A 170 19.05 7.02 -0.75
N THR A 171 18.19 7.96 -1.14
CA THR A 171 18.61 9.23 -1.73
C THR A 171 18.61 10.27 -0.61
N ASP A 172 19.75 10.93 -0.37
CA ASP A 172 19.77 12.10 0.51
C ASP A 172 18.87 13.22 -0.06
N PHE A 173 18.45 14.17 0.80
CA PHE A 173 17.63 15.35 0.47
C PHE A 173 18.15 16.22 -0.71
N ASN A 174 19.35 15.94 -1.23
CA ASN A 174 19.99 16.60 -2.38
C ASN A 174 20.11 15.72 -3.64
N GLY A 175 19.41 14.58 -3.73
CA GLY A 175 19.30 13.82 -4.99
C GLY A 175 20.59 13.12 -5.45
N ARG A 176 21.53 12.84 -4.54
CA ARG A 176 22.72 12.02 -4.84
C ARG A 176 22.53 10.60 -4.32
N GLU A 177 22.75 9.61 -5.18
CA GLU A 177 22.83 8.21 -4.79
C GLU A 177 24.07 7.97 -3.93
N ARG A 178 23.90 7.42 -2.73
CA ARG A 178 25.02 7.04 -1.86
C ARG A 178 25.36 5.58 -2.13
N LEU A 179 26.35 5.33 -2.99
CA LEU A 179 27.06 4.06 -3.00
C LEU A 179 27.83 3.98 -1.67
N THR A 180 27.30 3.20 -0.73
CA THR A 180 28.05 2.82 0.47
C THR A 180 28.37 1.35 0.31
N GLU A 181 29.62 1.07 -0.05
CA GLU A 181 30.18 -0.28 -0.02
C GLU A 181 29.99 -0.86 1.39
N THR A 182 29.42 -2.05 1.44
CA THR A 182 29.31 -2.82 2.68
C THR A 182 30.65 -3.48 2.94
N SER A 183 31.63 -2.71 3.43
CA SER A 183 32.91 -3.26 3.89
C SER A 183 32.70 -3.95 5.24
N GLY A 184 32.58 -5.27 5.19
CA GLY A 184 32.47 -6.15 6.34
C GLY A 184 33.22 -7.45 6.14
N ILE A 185 34.42 -7.42 5.55
CA ILE A 185 35.39 -8.52 5.59
C ILE A 185 36.79 -7.91 5.73
N THR A 186 37.36 -7.97 6.94
CA THR A 186 38.80 -7.86 7.14
C THR A 186 39.44 -9.13 6.61
N ALA A 187 40.17 -9.06 5.50
CA ALA A 187 41.16 -10.04 5.09
C ALA A 187 42.56 -9.40 5.24
N PRO A 188 43.61 -10.16 5.63
CA PRO A 188 44.89 -9.57 6.01
C PRO A 188 45.65 -9.05 4.78
N SER A 189 46.25 -7.89 4.97
CA SER A 189 47.21 -7.25 4.07
C SER A 189 48.41 -8.16 3.81
N ASN A 190 48.70 -8.43 2.54
CA ASN A 190 49.99 -8.96 2.11
C ASN A 190 50.57 -8.02 1.05
N ASP A 191 51.58 -7.24 1.46
CA ASP A 191 52.43 -6.44 0.58
C ASP A 191 53.40 -7.35 -0.19
N GLY A 192 53.68 -7.05 -1.46
CA GLY A 192 54.83 -7.62 -2.18
C GLY A 192 54.72 -7.76 -3.71
N ASP A 193 55.09 -6.69 -4.42
CA ASP A 193 56.05 -6.62 -5.53
C ASP A 193 55.93 -7.51 -6.81
N ASN A 194 55.70 -6.81 -7.94
CA ASN A 194 56.23 -6.92 -9.32
C ASN A 194 56.40 -8.24 -10.10
N GLY A 195 55.87 -8.28 -11.36
CA GLY A 195 56.28 -9.24 -12.41
C GLY A 195 55.48 -9.27 -13.74
N ALA A 196 55.68 -8.27 -14.61
CA ALA A 196 55.66 -8.23 -16.10
C ALA A 196 55.06 -9.36 -17.02
N PHE A 197 54.07 -8.94 -17.87
CA PHE A 197 53.82 -9.12 -19.35
C PHE A 197 53.65 -10.51 -20.05
N PRO A 198 53.04 -10.61 -21.28
CA PRO A 198 52.25 -9.68 -22.14
C PRO A 198 50.94 -10.26 -22.80
N SER A 199 50.31 -9.41 -23.61
CA SER A 199 49.00 -9.41 -24.31
C SER A 199 48.78 -10.38 -25.50
N GLU A 200 47.51 -10.56 -25.91
CA GLU A 200 47.07 -10.31 -27.31
C GLU A 200 45.52 -10.26 -27.48
N GLY A 201 45.01 -9.26 -28.20
CA GLY A 201 43.70 -9.32 -28.88
C GLY A 201 42.58 -8.32 -28.50
N ALA A 202 42.78 -7.01 -28.69
CA ALA A 202 41.66 -6.04 -28.76
C ALA A 202 41.87 -5.04 -29.93
N PRO A 203 40.89 -4.81 -30.81
CA PRO A 203 40.96 -3.76 -31.83
C PRO A 203 40.72 -2.35 -31.21
N PRO A 204 41.20 -1.28 -31.88
CA PRO A 204 41.36 0.03 -31.27
C PRO A 204 40.05 0.82 -31.16
N SER A 205 39.95 1.60 -30.08
CA SER A 205 38.92 2.62 -29.89
C SER A 205 39.08 3.75 -30.91
N MET A 206 38.11 3.93 -31.81
CA MET A 206 37.92 5.20 -32.52
C MET A 206 37.00 6.10 -31.72
N SER A 207 37.62 7.04 -31.00
CA SER A 207 37.01 8.28 -30.57
C SER A 207 36.86 9.24 -31.77
N GLY A 208 35.65 9.72 -32.03
CA GLY A 208 35.44 10.94 -32.81
C GLY A 208 34.32 10.89 -33.85
N ALA A 209 33.08 11.08 -33.42
CA ALA A 209 32.02 11.64 -34.26
C ALA A 209 31.28 12.73 -33.47
N PRO A 210 31.34 14.01 -33.89
CA PRO A 210 30.63 15.10 -33.22
C PRO A 210 29.16 15.09 -33.67
N GLY A 211 28.22 14.79 -32.75
CA GLY A 211 26.79 14.89 -33.04
C GLY A 211 25.82 13.98 -32.27
N ALA A 212 26.25 13.23 -31.26
CA ALA A 212 25.31 12.52 -30.37
C ALA A 212 24.93 13.44 -29.18
N PRO A 213 23.64 13.69 -28.90
CA PRO A 213 23.25 14.39 -27.67
C PRO A 213 23.74 13.57 -26.46
N PRO A 214 24.09 14.22 -25.34
CA PRO A 214 24.58 13.53 -24.15
C PRO A 214 23.56 12.46 -23.76
N SER A 215 24.03 11.22 -23.66
CA SER A 215 23.29 10.11 -23.09
C SER A 215 22.73 10.54 -21.74
N ALA A 216 21.41 10.53 -21.63
CA ALA A 216 20.71 10.80 -20.39
C ALA A 216 21.29 9.89 -19.28
N PRO A 217 21.42 10.37 -18.03
CA PRO A 217 21.85 9.55 -16.91
C PRO A 217 20.95 8.31 -16.85
N GLY A 218 21.56 7.13 -16.78
CA GLY A 218 20.86 5.84 -16.79
C GLY A 218 19.69 5.86 -15.80
N GLY A 219 18.49 5.60 -16.32
CA GLY A 219 17.28 5.49 -15.52
C GLY A 219 17.42 4.34 -14.53
N GLY A 220 17.61 4.69 -13.25
CA GLY A 220 17.65 3.72 -12.17
C GLY A 220 16.34 2.94 -12.10
N MET A 221 16.45 1.61 -12.21
CA MET A 221 15.36 0.65 -12.06
C MET A 221 14.59 0.91 -10.76
N GLY A 222 13.27 1.07 -10.86
CA GLY A 222 12.36 1.57 -9.82
C GLY A 222 12.43 0.82 -8.49
N GLY A 223 12.62 1.58 -7.40
CA GLY A 223 12.44 1.10 -6.03
C GLY A 223 10.98 0.76 -5.74
N ILE A 224 10.77 -0.15 -4.76
CA ILE A 224 9.45 -0.59 -4.31
C ILE A 224 8.57 0.63 -3.98
N GLY A 225 7.46 0.79 -4.70
CA GLY A 225 6.46 1.83 -4.45
C GLY A 225 6.80 3.24 -4.95
N ARG A 226 8.01 3.55 -5.45
CA ARG A 226 8.37 4.92 -5.90
C ARG A 226 7.51 5.43 -7.06
N GLY A 227 7.15 4.56 -8.01
CA GLY A 227 6.21 4.91 -9.09
C GLY A 227 4.75 5.00 -8.63
N GLU A 228 4.41 4.43 -7.46
CA GLU A 228 3.03 4.34 -6.99
C GLU A 228 2.58 5.50 -6.11
N ILE A 229 3.50 6.20 -5.47
CA ILE A 229 3.18 7.16 -4.39
C ILE A 229 3.49 8.62 -4.73
N GLY A 230 4.16 8.87 -5.85
CA GLY A 230 4.58 10.21 -6.25
C GLY A 230 5.64 10.83 -5.34
N ASP A 231 5.98 12.08 -5.61
CA ASP A 231 7.09 12.77 -4.94
C ASP A 231 6.74 13.16 -3.50
N PRO A 232 7.66 12.97 -2.53
CA PRO A 232 7.48 13.43 -1.15
C PRO A 232 7.15 14.92 -1.08
N GLY A 233 6.16 15.26 -0.25
CA GLY A 233 5.78 16.65 -0.04
C GLY A 233 4.35 16.82 0.47
N VAL A 234 4.03 18.04 0.89
CA VAL A 234 2.70 18.40 1.43
C VAL A 234 1.58 18.06 0.44
N PHE A 235 1.85 18.19 -0.86
CA PHE A 235 0.87 17.92 -1.92
C PHE A 235 0.87 16.48 -2.44
N ARG A 236 1.67 15.55 -1.88
CA ARG A 236 1.80 14.19 -2.40
C ARG A 236 0.46 13.46 -2.56
N LEU A 237 -0.43 13.55 -1.57
CA LEU A 237 -1.76 12.94 -1.66
C LEU A 237 -2.60 13.49 -2.82
N PHE A 238 -2.35 14.72 -3.27
CA PHE A 238 -3.05 15.36 -4.38
C PHE A 238 -2.39 15.08 -5.74
N GLN A 239 -1.27 14.35 -5.78
CA GLN A 239 -0.64 13.92 -7.03
C GLN A 239 -1.37 12.71 -7.63
N LEU A 240 -1.33 12.61 -8.95
CA LEU A 240 -2.04 11.61 -9.75
C LEU A 240 -2.01 10.16 -9.23
N PRO A 241 -0.86 9.59 -8.82
CA PRO A 241 -0.81 8.20 -8.35
C PRO A 241 -1.70 7.92 -7.12
N LEU A 242 -1.88 8.94 -6.27
CA LEU A 242 -2.62 8.83 -5.01
C LEU A 242 -3.98 9.52 -5.03
N ALA A 243 -4.12 10.57 -5.83
CA ALA A 243 -5.31 11.42 -5.85
C ALA A 243 -6.57 10.62 -6.17
N GLY A 244 -6.50 9.77 -7.20
CA GLY A 244 -7.57 8.87 -7.60
C GLY A 244 -7.88 7.76 -6.58
N GLN A 245 -7.02 7.53 -5.59
CA GLN A 245 -7.20 6.46 -4.59
C GLN A 245 -7.89 6.94 -3.32
N ALA A 246 -7.62 8.16 -2.86
CA ALA A 246 -8.11 8.63 -1.56
C ALA A 246 -8.45 10.13 -1.47
N SER A 247 -8.09 10.95 -2.47
CA SER A 247 -8.11 12.41 -2.29
C SER A 247 -9.35 13.11 -2.78
N TRP A 248 -10.23 12.41 -3.50
CA TRP A 248 -11.51 12.93 -4.03
C TRP A 248 -12.22 13.89 -3.07
N LEU A 249 -12.41 13.47 -1.82
CA LEU A 249 -13.18 14.25 -0.83
C LEU A 249 -12.30 15.04 0.16
N LEU A 250 -10.97 15.03 0.02
CA LEU A 250 -10.09 15.77 0.92
C LEU A 250 -10.29 17.30 0.85
N PRO A 251 -10.55 17.93 -0.32
CA PRO A 251 -10.91 19.35 -0.37
C PRO A 251 -12.11 19.69 0.53
N PHE A 252 -13.16 18.86 0.50
CA PHE A 252 -14.32 19.01 1.37
C PHE A 252 -13.93 18.97 2.85
N VAL A 253 -13.10 17.98 3.22
CA VAL A 253 -12.65 17.77 4.59
C VAL A 253 -11.79 18.94 5.10
N MET A 254 -10.97 19.54 4.25
CA MET A 254 -10.20 20.74 4.61
C MET A 254 -11.11 21.90 4.99
N VAL A 255 -12.19 22.13 4.24
CA VAL A 255 -13.18 23.17 4.57
C VAL A 255 -13.98 22.80 5.82
N VAL A 256 -14.27 21.52 6.06
CA VAL A 256 -14.85 21.05 7.33
C VAL A 256 -13.94 21.37 8.52
N ALA A 257 -12.63 21.18 8.39
CA ALA A 257 -11.68 21.52 9.45
C ALA A 257 -11.69 23.03 9.76
N VAL A 258 -11.74 23.88 8.73
CA VAL A 258 -11.89 25.34 8.88
C VAL A 258 -13.21 25.68 9.58
N GLY A 259 -14.32 25.09 9.14
CA GLY A 259 -15.63 25.30 9.76
C GLY A 259 -15.69 24.82 11.21
N TRP A 260 -15.00 23.73 11.54
CA TRP A 260 -14.88 23.24 12.91
C TRP A 260 -14.14 24.26 13.79
N MET A 261 -12.99 24.77 13.33
CA MET A 261 -12.23 25.79 14.07
C MET A 261 -13.04 27.07 14.24
N ALA A 262 -13.73 27.51 13.19
CA ALA A 262 -14.58 28.69 13.22
C ALA A 262 -15.76 28.53 14.20
N ASP A 263 -16.43 27.37 14.23
CA ASP A 263 -17.53 27.12 15.18
C ASP A 263 -17.05 27.05 16.63
N VAL A 264 -15.89 26.41 16.88
CA VAL A 264 -15.27 26.36 18.22
C VAL A 264 -14.88 27.76 18.70
N TRP A 265 -14.20 28.54 17.85
CA TRP A 265 -13.79 29.90 18.20
C TRP A 265 -15.02 30.77 18.50
N ARG A 266 -16.01 30.75 17.61
CA ARG A 266 -17.24 31.52 17.75
C ARG A 266 -17.99 31.19 19.03
N ARG A 267 -18.22 29.89 19.30
CA ARG A 267 -18.95 29.45 20.51
C ARG A 267 -18.12 29.59 21.78
N ARG A 268 -16.78 29.73 21.66
CA ARG A 268 -15.81 29.65 22.75
C ARG A 268 -16.00 28.41 23.65
N GLN A 269 -16.59 27.35 23.09
CA GLN A 269 -16.97 26.14 23.81
C GLN A 269 -16.85 24.92 22.91
N ILE A 270 -16.27 23.84 23.45
CA ILE A 270 -16.10 22.57 22.75
C ILE A 270 -17.18 21.59 23.22
N THR A 271 -18.22 21.42 22.38
CA THR A 271 -19.30 20.45 22.61
C THR A 271 -18.84 19.01 22.37
N LEU A 272 -19.66 18.02 22.74
CA LEU A 272 -19.35 16.60 22.47
C LEU A 272 -19.23 16.31 20.97
N PHE A 273 -20.06 16.98 20.15
CA PHE A 273 -19.99 16.86 18.70
C PHE A 273 -18.66 17.40 18.13
N HIS A 274 -18.15 18.51 18.67
CA HIS A 274 -16.82 19.00 18.30
C HIS A 274 -15.72 18.00 18.66
N ARG A 275 -15.79 17.37 19.84
CA ARG A 275 -14.83 16.33 20.25
C ARG A 275 -14.90 15.11 19.33
N PHE A 276 -16.11 14.74 18.89
CA PHE A 276 -16.31 13.66 17.91
C PHE A 276 -15.69 13.99 16.56
N LEU A 277 -15.90 15.18 16.00
CA LEU A 277 -15.25 15.58 14.74
C LEU A 277 -13.72 15.68 14.91
N LEU A 278 -13.26 16.20 16.05
CA LEU A 278 -11.83 16.28 16.37
C LEU A 278 -11.17 14.90 16.44
N PHE A 279 -11.88 13.86 16.90
CA PHE A 279 -11.37 12.48 16.86
C PHE A 279 -11.03 12.06 15.43
N TRP A 280 -11.93 12.30 14.46
CA TRP A 280 -11.69 11.93 13.07
C TRP A 280 -10.64 12.82 12.40
N LEU A 281 -10.56 14.11 12.76
CA LEU A 281 -9.46 14.98 12.33
C LEU A 281 -8.11 14.51 12.88
N ALA A 282 -8.07 14.07 14.14
CA ALA A 282 -6.87 13.53 14.80
C ALA A 282 -6.50 12.12 14.32
N TRP A 283 -7.43 11.39 13.72
CA TRP A 283 -7.15 10.16 12.97
C TRP A 283 -6.53 10.51 11.61
N LEU A 284 -7.16 11.43 10.87
CA LEU A 284 -6.79 11.75 9.50
C LEU A 284 -5.47 12.51 9.39
N GLY A 285 -5.28 13.55 10.19
CA GLY A 285 -4.15 14.49 10.09
C GLY A 285 -2.78 13.81 10.18
N PRO A 286 -2.48 13.05 11.25
CA PRO A 286 -1.21 12.33 11.37
C PRO A 286 -0.97 11.34 10.24
N MET A 287 -2.00 10.65 9.75
CA MET A 287 -1.88 9.74 8.62
C MET A 287 -1.58 10.49 7.32
N MET A 288 -2.24 11.63 7.08
CA MET A 288 -1.93 12.48 5.93
C MET A 288 -0.46 12.93 5.95
N VAL A 289 0.03 13.38 7.11
CA VAL A 289 1.44 13.76 7.28
C VAL A 289 2.35 12.58 6.97
N PHE A 290 2.09 11.41 7.55
CA PHE A 290 2.88 10.20 7.32
C PHE A 290 2.95 9.84 5.83
N PHE A 291 1.80 9.74 5.14
CA PHE A 291 1.77 9.38 3.72
C PHE A 291 2.40 10.46 2.83
N SER A 292 2.39 11.73 3.24
CA SER A 292 3.07 12.82 2.55
C SER A 292 4.60 12.78 2.63
N ILE A 293 5.18 12.20 3.69
CA ILE A 293 6.64 12.20 3.93
C ILE A 293 7.31 10.83 3.84
N ALA A 294 6.57 9.72 3.97
CA ALA A 294 7.15 8.38 4.01
C ALA A 294 7.97 8.07 2.73
N GLY A 295 9.10 7.40 2.91
CA GLY A 295 10.01 7.00 1.83
C GLY A 295 9.44 5.89 0.94
N PHE A 296 8.67 4.94 1.52
CA PHE A 296 7.99 3.92 0.74
C PHE A 296 6.71 3.39 1.42
N TYR A 297 5.71 3.10 0.60
CA TYR A 297 4.49 2.35 0.92
C TYR A 297 3.76 2.04 -0.39
N HIS A 298 2.67 1.28 -0.33
CA HIS A 298 1.80 1.07 -1.48
C HIS A 298 0.54 1.91 -1.39
N ARG A 299 0.07 2.43 -2.53
CA ARG A 299 -1.10 3.33 -2.62
C ARG A 299 -2.37 2.76 -1.98
N TYR A 300 -2.50 1.44 -1.90
CA TYR A 300 -3.65 0.77 -1.31
C TYR A 300 -3.74 0.92 0.23
N TYR A 301 -2.66 1.34 0.90
CA TYR A 301 -2.69 1.68 2.33
C TYR A 301 -3.55 2.92 2.64
N LEU A 302 -3.78 3.80 1.65
CA LEU A 302 -4.55 5.04 1.83
C LEU A 302 -6.02 4.83 2.18
N SER A 303 -6.55 3.65 1.94
CA SER A 303 -7.85 3.22 2.44
C SER A 303 -8.08 3.42 3.95
N MET A 304 -7.01 3.49 4.77
CA MET A 304 -7.11 3.72 6.20
C MET A 304 -7.59 5.15 6.52
N LEU A 305 -7.50 6.05 5.54
CA LEU A 305 -8.07 7.40 5.59
C LEU A 305 -9.61 7.38 5.38
N ALA A 306 -10.14 6.36 4.69
CA ALA A 306 -11.53 6.31 4.23
C ALA A 306 -12.57 6.49 5.34
N PRO A 307 -12.45 5.85 6.53
CA PRO A 307 -13.41 6.07 7.61
C PRO A 307 -13.48 7.52 8.07
N ALA A 308 -12.33 8.17 8.25
CA ALA A 308 -12.27 9.54 8.73
C ALA A 308 -12.82 10.51 7.69
N ILE A 309 -12.46 10.33 6.41
CA ILE A 309 -13.00 11.12 5.31
C ILE A 309 -14.53 10.96 5.25
N ALA A 310 -15.05 9.74 5.29
CA ALA A 310 -16.47 9.47 5.22
C ALA A 310 -17.26 10.16 6.35
N VAL A 311 -16.77 10.08 7.59
CA VAL A 311 -17.42 10.73 8.74
C VAL A 311 -17.30 12.24 8.66
N LEU A 312 -16.15 12.79 8.27
CA LEU A 312 -15.95 14.24 8.20
C LEU A 312 -16.79 14.87 7.08
N VAL A 313 -16.93 14.22 5.93
CA VAL A 313 -17.83 14.69 4.86
C VAL A 313 -19.30 14.60 5.30
N GLY A 314 -19.72 13.48 5.89
CA GLY A 314 -21.11 13.31 6.33
C GLY A 314 -21.48 14.21 7.52
N ALA A 315 -20.83 14.02 8.67
CA ALA A 315 -21.14 14.76 9.90
C ALA A 315 -20.64 16.21 9.85
N GLY A 316 -19.43 16.44 9.35
CA GLY A 316 -18.88 17.79 9.17
C GLY A 316 -19.59 18.58 8.08
N GLY A 317 -20.02 17.92 7.00
CA GLY A 317 -20.86 18.57 5.98
C GLY A 317 -22.20 19.07 6.54
N LYS A 318 -22.85 18.30 7.43
CA LYS A 318 -24.05 18.77 8.14
C LYS A 318 -23.78 20.00 9.01
N MET A 319 -22.62 20.04 9.67
CA MET A 319 -22.21 21.21 10.45
C MET A 319 -22.06 22.44 9.54
N LEU A 320 -21.35 22.32 8.43
CA LEU A 320 -21.21 23.43 7.46
C LEU A 320 -22.57 23.89 6.92
N ALA A 321 -23.44 22.94 6.54
CA ALA A 321 -24.78 23.23 6.03
C ALA A 321 -25.65 23.99 7.06
N SER A 322 -25.49 23.69 8.35
CA SER A 322 -26.24 24.35 9.43
C SER A 322 -25.90 25.83 9.62
N PHE A 323 -24.75 26.30 9.11
CA PHE A 323 -24.41 27.71 9.15
C PHE A 323 -25.32 28.56 8.26
N GLY A 324 -25.84 28.01 7.16
CA GLY A 324 -26.76 28.72 6.27
C GLY A 324 -28.12 29.08 6.91
N THR A 325 -28.56 28.35 7.93
CA THR A 325 -29.85 28.60 8.61
C THR A 325 -29.74 29.53 9.82
N GLY A 326 -28.52 29.87 10.27
CA GLY A 326 -28.34 30.61 11.53
C GLY A 326 -27.22 31.65 11.54
N GLU A 327 -26.19 31.53 10.70
CA GLU A 327 -24.99 32.37 10.76
C GLU A 327 -24.54 32.79 9.35
N ARG A 328 -25.04 33.95 8.90
CA ARG A 328 -24.83 34.45 7.52
C ARG A 328 -23.35 34.70 7.16
N ARG A 329 -22.47 34.93 8.15
CA ARG A 329 -21.02 35.11 7.90
C ARG A 329 -20.32 33.81 7.52
N MET A 330 -20.85 32.67 7.95
CA MET A 330 -20.25 31.35 7.75
C MET A 330 -21.02 30.48 6.74
N SER A 331 -22.13 30.98 6.20
CA SER A 331 -22.98 30.27 5.23
C SER A 331 -22.24 29.88 3.95
N TRP A 332 -21.18 30.60 3.59
CA TRP A 332 -20.33 30.33 2.44
C TRP A 332 -19.47 29.07 2.56
N LEU A 333 -19.20 28.57 3.76
CA LEU A 333 -18.29 27.42 3.93
C LEU A 333 -18.82 26.15 3.25
N PHE A 334 -20.12 25.89 3.30
CA PHE A 334 -20.69 24.72 2.62
C PHE A 334 -20.59 24.79 1.09
N PRO A 335 -21.05 25.85 0.40
CA PRO A 335 -20.88 25.96 -1.04
C PRO A 335 -19.40 26.04 -1.46
N THR A 336 -18.51 26.63 -0.66
CA THR A 336 -17.06 26.58 -0.90
C THR A 336 -16.52 25.16 -0.85
N ALA A 337 -16.94 24.35 0.13
CA ALA A 337 -16.56 22.94 0.21
C ALA A 337 -17.00 22.17 -1.04
N LEU A 338 -18.22 22.39 -1.53
CA LEU A 338 -18.72 21.77 -2.75
C LEU A 338 -17.92 22.21 -3.98
N LEU A 339 -17.75 23.51 -4.20
CA LEU A 339 -17.04 24.05 -5.36
C LEU A 339 -15.59 23.55 -5.41
N ALA A 340 -14.88 23.60 -4.28
CA ALA A 340 -13.49 23.14 -4.20
C ALA A 340 -13.37 21.65 -4.52
N THR A 341 -14.33 20.84 -4.05
CA THR A 341 -14.32 19.38 -4.27
C THR A 341 -14.67 19.03 -5.71
N TYR A 342 -15.76 19.58 -6.27
CA TYR A 342 -16.11 19.35 -7.67
C TYR A 342 -15.01 19.83 -8.64
N ALA A 343 -14.39 20.98 -8.37
CA ALA A 343 -13.26 21.45 -9.18
C ALA A 343 -12.07 20.47 -9.14
N PHE A 344 -11.79 19.92 -7.96
CA PHE A 344 -10.73 18.93 -7.80
C PHE A 344 -11.08 17.58 -8.46
N ASP A 345 -12.32 17.12 -8.36
CA ASP A 345 -12.80 15.90 -9.01
C ASP A 345 -12.70 16.00 -10.54
N ILE A 346 -13.08 17.16 -11.11
CA ILE A 346 -12.89 17.46 -12.54
C ILE A 346 -11.41 17.39 -12.90
N TRP A 347 -10.55 18.02 -12.09
CA TRP A 347 -9.11 18.02 -12.33
C TRP A 347 -8.57 16.59 -12.33
N ILE A 348 -8.89 15.75 -11.34
CA ILE A 348 -8.47 14.34 -11.32
C ILE A 348 -8.94 13.65 -12.60
N ALA A 349 -10.24 13.70 -12.90
CA ALA A 349 -10.80 12.98 -14.04
C ALA A 349 -10.26 13.48 -15.39
N TRP A 350 -9.93 14.77 -15.51
CA TRP A 350 -9.32 15.37 -16.70
C TRP A 350 -7.93 14.81 -17.00
N GLN A 351 -7.15 14.48 -15.96
CA GLN A 351 -5.83 13.85 -16.14
C GLN A 351 -5.93 12.44 -16.75
N TYR A 352 -7.13 11.84 -16.76
CA TYR A 352 -7.41 10.56 -17.40
C TYR A 352 -8.22 10.71 -18.69
N ASN A 353 -8.15 11.88 -19.36
CA ASN A 353 -8.89 12.15 -20.61
C ASN A 353 -8.59 11.15 -21.75
N HIS A 354 -7.45 10.44 -21.64
CA HIS A 354 -7.06 9.40 -22.57
C HIS A 354 -7.91 8.13 -22.40
N SER A 355 -8.40 7.85 -21.18
CA SER A 355 -9.19 6.66 -20.83
C SER A 355 -10.67 6.96 -20.58
N LEU A 356 -11.00 8.21 -20.22
CA LEU A 356 -12.33 8.70 -19.91
C LEU A 356 -12.67 9.91 -20.79
N SER A 357 -13.81 9.87 -21.48
CA SER A 357 -14.27 11.01 -22.29
C SER A 357 -14.44 12.27 -21.44
N ALA A 358 -13.99 13.43 -21.95
CA ALA A 358 -14.07 14.74 -21.30
C ALA A 358 -15.51 15.17 -20.96
N VAL A 359 -16.52 14.56 -21.60
CA VAL A 359 -17.95 14.83 -21.31
C VAL A 359 -18.30 14.52 -19.85
N TRP A 360 -17.71 13.47 -19.27
CA TRP A 360 -18.02 13.04 -17.89
C TRP A 360 -17.53 14.03 -16.82
N PRO A 361 -16.25 14.44 -16.78
CA PRO A 361 -15.83 15.48 -15.83
C PRO A 361 -16.59 16.80 -16.05
N MET A 362 -16.87 17.20 -17.29
CA MET A 362 -17.66 18.40 -17.56
C MET A 362 -19.09 18.29 -17.01
N ALA A 363 -19.76 17.16 -17.21
CA ALA A 363 -21.11 16.92 -16.71
C ALA A 363 -21.16 17.00 -15.17
N VAL A 364 -20.17 16.41 -14.49
CA VAL A 364 -20.05 16.48 -13.03
C VAL A 364 -19.77 17.92 -12.56
N GLY A 365 -18.96 18.67 -13.31
CA GLY A 365 -18.72 20.09 -13.02
C GLY A 365 -19.96 20.96 -13.15
N PHE A 366 -20.73 20.81 -14.24
CA PHE A 366 -21.99 21.52 -14.42
C PHE A 366 -23.03 21.13 -13.37
N TYR A 367 -23.08 19.84 -13.00
CA TYR A 367 -23.92 19.37 -11.90
C TYR A 367 -23.53 20.05 -10.58
N GLY A 368 -22.23 20.07 -10.23
CA GLY A 368 -21.73 20.71 -9.03
C GLY A 368 -22.07 22.20 -8.97
N LEU A 369 -21.90 22.93 -10.08
CA LEU A 369 -22.26 24.34 -10.20
C LEU A 369 -23.77 24.54 -10.01
N ALA A 370 -24.60 23.73 -10.67
CA ALA A 370 -26.05 23.79 -10.53
C ALA A 370 -26.50 23.54 -9.08
N ILE A 371 -25.90 22.57 -8.40
CA ILE A 371 -26.17 22.28 -6.98
C ILE A 371 -25.82 23.47 -6.09
N VAL A 372 -24.69 24.15 -6.34
CA VAL A 372 -24.30 25.34 -5.56
C VAL A 372 -25.28 26.48 -5.80
N CYS A 373 -25.68 26.73 -7.05
CA CYS A 373 -26.72 27.72 -7.37
C CYS A 373 -28.05 27.38 -6.69
N LEU A 374 -28.48 26.12 -6.72
CA LEU A 374 -29.70 25.65 -6.05
C LEU A 374 -29.61 25.77 -4.54
N TRP A 375 -28.44 25.51 -3.94
CA TRP A 375 -28.22 25.67 -2.50
C TRP A 375 -28.45 27.12 -2.08
N LEU A 376 -27.86 28.06 -2.82
CA LEU A 376 -28.01 29.50 -2.58
C LEU A 376 -29.45 29.97 -2.83
N ALA A 377 -30.08 29.52 -3.92
CA ALA A 377 -31.47 29.88 -4.25
C ALA A 377 -32.51 29.34 -3.25
N MET A 378 -32.19 28.22 -2.59
CA MET A 378 -33.05 27.59 -1.59
C MET A 378 -32.70 27.97 -0.15
N GLU A 379 -31.86 29.00 0.06
CA GLU A 379 -31.51 29.48 1.39
C GLU A 379 -32.77 29.83 2.20
N GLY A 380 -32.85 29.34 3.44
CA GLY A 380 -34.02 29.50 4.32
C GLY A 380 -35.18 28.52 4.05
N ARG A 381 -35.11 27.65 3.03
CA ARG A 381 -36.15 26.64 2.73
C ARG A 381 -35.70 25.25 3.18
N GLU A 382 -35.90 24.93 4.46
CA GLU A 382 -35.35 23.71 5.10
C GLU A 382 -35.63 22.40 4.35
N ARG A 383 -36.85 22.20 3.82
CA ARG A 383 -37.20 21.00 3.04
C ARG A 383 -36.31 20.86 1.80
N TRP A 384 -36.14 21.95 1.07
CA TRP A 384 -35.37 21.96 -0.17
C TRP A 384 -33.86 21.91 0.10
N GLN A 385 -33.37 22.59 1.14
CA GLN A 385 -31.97 22.48 1.55
C GLN A 385 -31.57 21.05 1.92
N ARG A 386 -32.46 20.28 2.55
CA ARG A 386 -32.21 18.84 2.81
C ARG A 386 -32.07 18.03 1.52
N ILE A 387 -32.94 18.28 0.54
CA ILE A 387 -32.89 17.60 -0.76
C ILE A 387 -31.62 17.98 -1.51
N VAL A 388 -31.31 19.28 -1.59
CA VAL A 388 -30.09 19.78 -2.26
C VAL A 388 -28.84 19.28 -1.56
N TYR A 389 -28.82 19.20 -0.22
CA TYR A 389 -27.72 18.61 0.54
C TYR A 389 -27.50 17.13 0.18
N ALA A 390 -28.57 16.32 0.14
CA ALA A 390 -28.47 14.91 -0.24
C ALA A 390 -28.01 14.75 -1.69
N ALA A 391 -28.54 15.56 -2.61
CA ALA A 391 -28.11 15.58 -4.01
C ALA A 391 -26.64 16.00 -4.15
N ALA A 392 -26.20 17.03 -3.42
CA ALA A 392 -24.83 17.49 -3.40
C ALA A 392 -23.85 16.39 -3.00
N LEU A 393 -24.16 15.66 -1.92
CA LEU A 393 -23.33 14.55 -1.46
C LEU A 393 -23.36 13.37 -2.45
N PHE A 394 -24.50 13.09 -3.06
CA PHE A 394 -24.59 12.04 -4.09
C PHE A 394 -23.70 12.36 -5.30
N GLY A 395 -23.72 13.60 -5.80
CA GLY A 395 -22.90 14.00 -6.94
C GLY A 395 -21.39 13.89 -6.68
N LEU A 396 -20.94 14.21 -5.46
CA LEU A 396 -19.54 14.04 -5.05
C LEU A 396 -19.07 12.58 -5.08
N LEU A 397 -19.99 11.62 -5.11
CA LEU A 397 -19.67 10.20 -5.15
C LEU A 397 -19.66 9.61 -6.56
N VAL A 398 -20.13 10.33 -7.58
CA VAL A 398 -20.28 9.77 -8.94
C VAL A 398 -18.94 9.34 -9.52
N LEU A 399 -17.91 10.20 -9.48
CA LEU A 399 -16.58 9.87 -9.98
C LEU A 399 -15.85 8.86 -9.08
N PRO A 400 -15.79 9.03 -7.74
CA PRO A 400 -15.21 8.01 -6.86
C PRO A 400 -15.88 6.63 -6.99
N ALA A 401 -17.20 6.57 -7.22
CA ALA A 401 -17.93 5.34 -7.46
C ALA A 401 -17.49 4.69 -8.78
N TYR A 402 -17.35 5.46 -9.86
CA TYR A 402 -16.81 4.93 -11.11
C TYR A 402 -15.40 4.36 -10.92
N TRP A 403 -14.51 5.09 -10.24
CA TRP A 403 -13.18 4.57 -9.88
C TRP A 403 -13.28 3.25 -9.12
N SER A 404 -14.12 3.19 -8.09
CA SER A 404 -14.36 1.99 -7.28
C SER A 404 -14.91 0.80 -8.07
N LEU A 405 -15.63 1.04 -9.17
CA LEU A 405 -16.16 0.01 -10.06
C LEU A 405 -15.12 -0.51 -11.05
N THR A 406 -14.08 0.26 -11.38
CA THR A 406 -13.07 -0.15 -12.38
C THR A 406 -12.41 -1.52 -12.11
N PRO A 407 -12.11 -1.96 -10.88
CA PRO A 407 -11.54 -3.29 -10.66
C PRO A 407 -12.54 -4.41 -10.97
N VAL A 408 -13.85 -4.11 -10.94
CA VAL A 408 -14.93 -5.04 -11.32
C VAL A 408 -15.11 -5.05 -12.83
N LEU A 409 -15.04 -3.88 -13.45
CA LEU A 409 -15.30 -3.71 -14.88
C LEU A 409 -14.12 -4.15 -15.76
N TYR A 410 -12.89 -3.98 -15.27
CA TYR A 410 -11.67 -4.15 -16.06
C TYR A 410 -10.67 -5.15 -15.45
N GLY A 411 -10.98 -5.78 -14.31
CA GLY A 411 -10.10 -6.71 -13.61
C GLY A 411 -9.23 -6.04 -12.54
N THR A 412 -8.58 -6.86 -11.70
CA THR A 412 -7.79 -6.40 -10.55
C THR A 412 -6.31 -6.74 -10.69
N ASN A 413 -5.43 -5.88 -10.20
CA ASN A 413 -4.03 -6.25 -9.94
C ASN A 413 -3.93 -6.87 -8.53
N SER A 414 -3.56 -8.15 -8.46
CA SER A 414 -3.52 -8.91 -7.20
C SER A 414 -2.27 -8.61 -6.34
N THR A 415 -1.16 -8.20 -6.95
CA THR A 415 0.09 -7.88 -6.24
C THR A 415 0.08 -6.45 -5.72
N ILE A 416 -0.46 -5.52 -6.50
CA ILE A 416 -0.53 -4.09 -6.20
C ILE A 416 -1.96 -3.58 -6.51
N PRO A 417 -2.93 -3.81 -5.60
CA PRO A 417 -4.31 -3.46 -5.85
C PRO A 417 -4.52 -1.94 -5.98
N TYR A 418 -5.28 -1.51 -6.97
CA TYR A 418 -5.69 -0.11 -7.16
C TYR A 418 -6.98 -0.01 -7.96
N ALA A 419 -7.54 1.20 -7.99
CA ALA A 419 -8.75 1.53 -8.74
C ALA A 419 -8.49 2.69 -9.69
N GLY A 420 -8.88 2.59 -10.95
CA GLY A 420 -8.78 3.68 -11.92
C GLY A 420 -9.05 3.26 -13.37
N PRO A 421 -9.41 4.21 -14.24
CA PRO A 421 -9.76 3.93 -15.62
C PRO A 421 -8.62 3.39 -16.48
N ASP A 422 -7.36 3.49 -16.04
CA ASP A 422 -6.22 2.91 -16.76
C ASP A 422 -6.24 1.38 -16.79
N LEU A 423 -6.92 0.75 -15.83
CA LEU A 423 -7.19 -0.70 -15.86
C LEU A 423 -7.87 -1.13 -17.17
N ARG A 424 -8.58 -0.24 -17.86
CA ARG A 424 -9.24 -0.54 -19.14
C ARG A 424 -8.27 -0.82 -20.28
N ARG A 425 -7.04 -0.26 -20.24
CA ARG A 425 -6.04 -0.39 -21.31
C ARG A 425 -5.05 -1.50 -21.07
N GLU A 426 -4.87 -1.89 -19.82
CA GLU A 426 -3.88 -2.86 -19.42
C GLU A 426 -4.63 -4.06 -18.87
N GLY A 427 -4.63 -5.15 -19.63
CA GLY A 427 -4.89 -6.44 -19.01
C GLY A 427 -3.77 -6.74 -18.02
N GLY A 428 -3.96 -6.34 -16.77
CA GLY A 428 -3.32 -6.83 -15.55
C GLY A 428 -1.79 -6.80 -15.42
N ALA A 429 -1.03 -6.31 -16.40
CA ALA A 429 0.44 -6.42 -16.36
C ALA A 429 1.10 -5.30 -15.53
N MET A 430 2.00 -5.71 -14.64
CA MET A 430 2.77 -4.97 -13.64
C MET A 430 3.63 -3.77 -14.15
N LEU A 431 3.56 -3.40 -15.44
CA LEU A 431 4.65 -2.65 -16.10
C LEU A 431 4.51 -1.12 -16.22
N THR A 432 3.36 -0.54 -15.92
CA THR A 432 3.10 0.88 -16.26
C THR A 432 3.02 1.81 -15.05
N ALA A 433 3.03 1.28 -13.82
CA ALA A 433 3.07 2.10 -12.60
C ALA A 433 4.38 2.90 -12.43
N ALA A 434 5.36 2.76 -13.34
CA ALA A 434 6.64 3.47 -13.30
C ALA A 434 6.80 4.57 -14.37
N MET A 435 5.79 4.82 -15.23
CA MET A 435 5.91 5.81 -16.30
C MET A 435 5.25 7.14 -15.88
N PRO A 436 5.99 8.27 -15.86
CA PRO A 436 5.38 9.59 -15.70
C PRO A 436 4.42 9.88 -16.86
N ALA A 437 3.21 10.34 -16.53
CA ALA A 437 2.31 10.92 -17.53
C ALA A 437 2.95 12.22 -18.05
N GLY A 438 3.65 12.15 -19.19
CA GLY A 438 4.24 13.34 -19.81
C GLY A 438 5.36 13.18 -20.83
N GLN A 439 5.70 11.98 -21.33
CA GLN A 439 6.66 11.86 -22.44
C GLN A 439 6.03 11.20 -23.68
N ASP A 440 6.05 11.98 -24.76
CA ASP A 440 5.44 11.70 -26.05
C ASP A 440 6.02 10.47 -26.78
N GLY A 441 5.13 9.59 -27.23
CA GLY A 441 4.96 9.33 -28.66
C GLY A 441 5.97 8.49 -29.45
N ARG A 442 7.09 7.97 -28.89
CA ARG A 442 8.11 7.26 -29.73
C ARG A 442 8.32 5.76 -29.52
N TRP A 443 7.59 5.10 -28.63
CA TRP A 443 7.72 3.63 -28.42
C TRP A 443 6.52 2.82 -28.95
N ARG A 444 5.66 3.45 -29.76
CA ARG A 444 4.28 3.01 -30.01
C ARG A 444 4.09 2.01 -31.16
N GLN A 445 5.14 1.43 -31.72
CA GLN A 445 5.04 0.68 -33.00
C GLN A 445 5.46 -0.79 -32.97
N GLY A 446 5.72 -1.39 -31.80
CA GLY A 446 6.20 -2.79 -31.71
C GLY A 446 5.28 -3.83 -31.07
N GLN A 447 4.20 -3.45 -30.39
CA GLN A 447 3.35 -4.39 -29.65
C GLN A 447 1.88 -4.23 -30.05
N ARG A 448 1.50 -4.87 -31.15
CA ARG A 448 0.14 -5.38 -31.32
C ARG A 448 0.25 -6.89 -31.13
N ASP A 449 -0.67 -7.46 -30.37
CA ASP A 449 -0.85 -8.89 -30.13
C ASP A 449 -0.07 -9.47 -28.94
N VAL A 450 -0.42 -9.03 -27.73
CA VAL A 450 -0.34 -9.91 -26.54
C VAL A 450 -1.69 -9.83 -25.83
N HIS A 451 -2.53 -10.83 -26.06
CA HIS A 451 -3.72 -11.05 -25.24
C HIS A 451 -3.26 -11.29 -23.80
N SER A 452 -3.78 -10.46 -22.90
CA SER A 452 -3.50 -10.49 -21.47
C SER A 452 -4.18 -11.69 -20.82
N ASP A 453 -3.37 -12.60 -20.32
CA ASP A 453 -3.79 -13.64 -19.40
C ASP A 453 -2.94 -13.50 -18.12
N GLU A 454 -3.62 -13.62 -16.99
CA GLU A 454 -3.15 -13.27 -15.65
C GLU A 454 -1.76 -13.82 -15.30
N GLY A 455 -0.88 -12.93 -14.80
CA GLY A 455 -0.01 -13.22 -13.66
C GLY A 455 1.23 -14.10 -13.86
N THR A 456 1.74 -14.33 -15.06
CA THR A 456 2.94 -15.16 -15.25
C THR A 456 4.25 -14.35 -15.24
N GLU A 457 5.00 -14.39 -14.13
CA GLU A 457 6.42 -13.99 -14.07
C GLU A 457 7.35 -15.12 -14.56
N LEU A 458 6.96 -16.38 -14.41
CA LEU A 458 7.56 -17.47 -15.18
C LEU A 458 7.11 -17.34 -16.63
N GLY A 459 8.02 -17.49 -17.61
CA GLY A 459 7.72 -17.36 -19.04
C GLY A 459 6.35 -17.91 -19.45
N GLY A 460 5.70 -17.28 -20.44
CA GLY A 460 4.25 -17.40 -20.70
C GLY A 460 3.65 -18.80 -20.51
N ARG A 461 2.37 -18.88 -20.10
CA ARG A 461 1.60 -20.08 -19.67
C ARG A 461 2.04 -21.46 -20.19
N HIS A 462 2.39 -21.58 -21.48
CA HIS A 462 2.90 -22.81 -22.08
C HIS A 462 4.24 -23.30 -21.48
N SER A 463 5.15 -22.40 -21.10
CA SER A 463 6.44 -22.77 -20.52
C SER A 463 6.33 -23.20 -19.04
N LEU A 464 5.41 -22.58 -18.28
CA LEU A 464 5.11 -23.01 -16.90
C LEU A 464 4.49 -24.41 -16.87
N ALA A 465 3.53 -24.69 -17.77
CA ALA A 465 2.91 -26.01 -17.85
C ALA A 465 3.92 -27.11 -18.20
N ALA A 466 4.84 -26.84 -19.15
CA ALA A 466 5.90 -27.78 -19.51
C ALA A 466 6.89 -28.02 -18.36
N LEU A 467 7.30 -26.95 -17.66
CA LEU A 467 8.16 -27.04 -16.48
C LEU A 467 7.51 -27.88 -15.38
N VAL A 468 6.25 -27.59 -15.07
CA VAL A 468 5.48 -28.31 -14.05
C VAL A 468 5.36 -29.80 -14.40
N ALA A 469 4.98 -30.12 -15.64
CA ALA A 469 4.85 -31.50 -16.09
C ALA A 469 6.19 -32.26 -15.99
N TYR A 470 7.29 -31.60 -16.37
CA TYR A 470 8.64 -32.15 -16.22
C TYR A 470 8.94 -32.44 -14.74
N LEU A 471 8.70 -31.48 -13.84
CA LEU A 471 8.96 -31.62 -12.41
C LEU A 471 8.10 -32.74 -11.80
N GLU A 472 6.81 -32.84 -12.12
CA GLU A 472 5.94 -33.89 -11.59
C GLU A 472 6.39 -35.29 -12.00
N GLN A 473 6.90 -35.44 -13.23
CA GLN A 473 7.40 -36.70 -13.74
C GLN A 473 8.75 -37.09 -13.14
N HIS A 474 9.62 -36.13 -12.82
CA HIS A 474 11.03 -36.41 -12.48
C HIS A 474 11.43 -36.13 -11.01
N ALA A 475 10.69 -35.30 -10.27
CA ALA A 475 10.96 -35.00 -8.86
C ALA A 475 10.63 -36.17 -7.93
N GLY A 476 9.79 -37.11 -8.36
CA GLY A 476 9.37 -38.24 -7.53
C GLY A 476 8.59 -37.79 -6.28
N LYS A 477 8.78 -38.53 -5.17
CA LYS A 477 8.08 -38.30 -3.89
C LYS A 477 8.83 -37.38 -2.93
N THR A 478 9.68 -36.48 -3.44
CA THR A 478 10.34 -35.46 -2.60
C THR A 478 9.29 -34.61 -1.88
N LYS A 479 9.64 -34.16 -0.67
CA LYS A 479 8.77 -33.28 0.13
C LYS A 479 8.43 -31.99 -0.61
N TYR A 480 9.40 -31.41 -1.31
CA TYR A 480 9.24 -30.24 -2.17
C TYR A 480 9.41 -30.64 -3.64
N LEU A 481 8.48 -30.20 -4.51
CA LEU A 481 8.54 -30.44 -5.95
C LEU A 481 9.78 -29.80 -6.58
N ALA A 482 10.06 -28.56 -6.19
CA ALA A 482 11.27 -27.81 -6.52
C ALA A 482 11.57 -26.79 -5.40
N ALA A 483 12.73 -26.16 -5.48
CA ALA A 483 13.05 -24.96 -4.72
C ALA A 483 13.35 -23.78 -5.66
N THR A 484 12.86 -22.60 -5.30
CA THR A 484 13.11 -21.34 -6.00
C THR A 484 13.78 -20.36 -5.04
N ILE A 485 14.33 -19.27 -5.60
CA ILE A 485 14.81 -18.18 -4.77
C ILE A 485 13.64 -17.32 -4.29
N ARG A 486 12.71 -16.96 -5.19
CA ARG A 486 11.59 -16.06 -4.87
C ARG A 486 10.31 -16.80 -4.52
N ALA A 487 9.56 -16.25 -3.58
CA ALA A 487 8.25 -16.76 -3.20
C ALA A 487 7.20 -16.64 -4.30
N THR A 488 7.33 -15.68 -5.22
CA THR A 488 6.40 -15.53 -6.37
C THR A 488 6.51 -16.73 -7.31
N GLU A 489 7.75 -17.11 -7.67
CA GLU A 489 8.03 -18.28 -8.50
C GLU A 489 7.52 -19.58 -7.86
N ALA A 490 7.72 -19.74 -6.54
CA ALA A 490 7.22 -20.90 -5.81
C ALA A 490 5.68 -20.94 -5.80
N ALA A 491 5.03 -19.80 -5.58
CA ALA A 491 3.58 -19.71 -5.48
C ALA A 491 2.88 -20.11 -6.79
N GLU A 492 3.40 -19.70 -7.95
CA GLU A 492 2.85 -20.10 -9.25
C GLU A 492 2.84 -21.62 -9.39
N MET A 493 3.97 -22.29 -9.14
CA MET A 493 4.05 -23.75 -9.21
C MET A 493 3.12 -24.44 -8.20
N MET A 494 3.02 -23.94 -6.96
CA MET A 494 2.10 -24.50 -5.95
C MET A 494 0.64 -24.46 -6.41
N LEU A 495 0.19 -23.34 -6.98
CA LEU A 495 -1.19 -23.15 -7.43
C LEU A 495 -1.57 -24.08 -8.59
N HIS A 496 -0.59 -24.49 -9.40
CA HIS A 496 -0.81 -25.38 -10.54
C HIS A 496 -0.72 -26.88 -10.20
N THR A 497 -0.05 -27.24 -9.10
CA THR A 497 0.28 -28.65 -8.78
C THR A 497 -0.29 -29.15 -7.48
N ASP A 498 -0.76 -28.26 -6.60
CA ASP A 498 -1.07 -28.54 -5.19
C ASP A 498 0.10 -29.18 -4.42
N ARG A 499 1.33 -29.12 -4.96
CA ARG A 499 2.57 -29.62 -4.34
C ARG A 499 3.27 -28.49 -3.58
N ALA A 500 3.91 -28.82 -2.47
CA ALA A 500 4.79 -27.89 -1.78
C ALA A 500 6.03 -27.55 -2.65
N VAL A 501 6.35 -26.26 -2.73
CA VAL A 501 7.55 -25.73 -3.39
C VAL A 501 8.30 -24.87 -2.37
N MET A 502 9.63 -24.96 -2.32
CA MET A 502 10.40 -24.20 -1.33
C MET A 502 10.78 -22.82 -1.88
N ALA A 503 10.56 -21.76 -1.12
CA ALA A 503 11.08 -20.42 -1.41
C ALA A 503 12.26 -20.10 -0.48
N MET A 504 13.49 -20.10 -1.01
CA MET A 504 14.71 -20.03 -0.21
C MET A 504 15.13 -18.61 0.18
N GLY A 505 14.61 -17.57 -0.50
CA GLY A 505 14.97 -16.17 -0.30
C GLY A 505 13.79 -15.23 0.00
N GLY A 506 12.62 -15.77 0.32
CA GLY A 506 11.43 -14.95 0.61
C GLY A 506 10.89 -14.21 -0.63
N PHE A 507 10.18 -13.11 -0.43
CA PHE A 507 9.56 -12.34 -1.53
C PHE A 507 10.60 -11.67 -2.44
N GLY A 508 11.62 -11.05 -1.85
CA GLY A 508 12.66 -10.32 -2.58
C GLY A 508 13.82 -11.18 -3.10
N GLY A 509 13.92 -12.44 -2.65
CA GLY A 509 15.03 -13.34 -2.93
C GLY A 509 16.25 -13.16 -2.02
N THR A 510 16.15 -12.33 -0.98
CA THR A 510 17.26 -11.89 -0.13
C THR A 510 17.13 -12.28 1.34
N ASP A 511 16.01 -12.91 1.74
CA ASP A 511 15.85 -13.37 3.12
C ASP A 511 16.85 -14.51 3.40
N PRO A 512 17.61 -14.45 4.52
CA PRO A 512 18.57 -15.50 4.88
C PRO A 512 17.85 -16.69 5.54
N VAL A 513 16.95 -17.35 4.78
CA VAL A 513 16.09 -18.44 5.30
C VAL A 513 16.90 -19.74 5.51
N LEU A 514 17.86 -20.02 4.63
CA LEU A 514 18.62 -21.27 4.58
C LEU A 514 20.12 -21.01 4.42
N THR A 515 20.95 -21.92 4.96
CA THR A 515 22.39 -21.95 4.73
C THR A 515 22.74 -23.07 3.75
N PRO A 516 23.86 -22.99 3.01
CA PRO A 516 24.30 -24.08 2.12
C PRO A 516 24.37 -25.44 2.81
N ALA A 517 24.92 -25.49 4.02
CA ALA A 517 25.00 -26.74 4.80
C ALA A 517 23.62 -27.33 5.17
N LYS A 518 22.62 -26.47 5.44
CA LYS A 518 21.24 -26.95 5.65
C LYS A 518 20.63 -27.43 4.34
N LEU A 519 20.87 -26.73 3.24
CA LEU A 519 20.39 -27.13 1.92
C LEU A 519 20.93 -28.50 1.52
N GLU A 520 22.25 -28.70 1.65
CA GLU A 520 22.91 -29.96 1.40
C GLU A 520 22.27 -31.11 2.18
N LYS A 521 22.05 -30.92 3.49
CA LYS A 521 21.38 -31.93 4.33
C LYS A 521 19.95 -32.24 3.85
N MET A 522 19.19 -31.22 3.44
CA MET A 522 17.83 -31.41 2.93
C MET A 522 17.83 -32.20 1.62
N VAL A 523 18.79 -31.93 0.73
CA VAL A 523 18.95 -32.64 -0.54
C VAL A 523 19.38 -34.09 -0.29
N GLN A 524 20.35 -34.33 0.60
CA GLN A 524 20.78 -35.67 1.02
C GLN A 524 19.65 -36.48 1.67
N ASN A 525 18.77 -35.82 2.41
CA ASN A 525 17.56 -36.43 2.98
C ASN A 525 16.45 -36.69 1.94
N GLY A 526 16.63 -36.30 0.68
CA GLY A 526 15.62 -36.42 -0.36
C GLY A 526 14.42 -35.48 -0.18
N GLU A 527 14.58 -34.38 0.56
CA GLU A 527 13.49 -33.40 0.76
C GLU A 527 13.26 -32.54 -0.50
N VAL A 528 14.31 -32.26 -1.27
CA VAL A 528 14.23 -31.48 -2.52
C VAL A 528 15.34 -31.92 -3.48
N LYS A 529 15.05 -31.86 -4.79
CA LYS A 529 15.98 -32.31 -5.85
C LYS A 529 16.20 -31.28 -6.96
N TYR A 530 15.18 -30.49 -7.28
CA TYR A 530 15.20 -29.55 -8.39
C TYR A 530 15.24 -28.11 -7.89
N PHE A 531 16.02 -27.27 -8.57
CA PHE A 531 16.22 -25.86 -8.24
C PHE A 531 15.99 -24.99 -9.46
N LEU A 532 15.04 -24.06 -9.38
CA LEU A 532 14.78 -23.09 -10.44
C LEU A 532 15.39 -21.74 -10.05
N LEU A 533 16.32 -21.25 -10.87
CA LEU A 533 17.01 -19.98 -10.66
C LEU A 533 16.66 -19.00 -11.80
N SER A 534 16.32 -17.76 -11.45
CA SER A 534 16.14 -16.67 -12.41
C SER A 534 17.47 -15.95 -12.72
N GLY A 535 17.67 -15.56 -13.98
CA GLY A 535 18.96 -15.06 -14.50
C GLY A 535 19.40 -13.67 -14.03
N GLU A 536 18.56 -12.93 -13.29
CA GLU A 536 18.95 -11.64 -12.67
C GLU A 536 19.36 -11.85 -11.21
N GLY A 537 20.67 -11.76 -10.95
CA GLY A 537 21.35 -11.98 -9.67
C GLY A 537 20.99 -11.02 -8.53
N ARG A 538 19.71 -10.87 -8.18
CA ARG A 538 19.27 -10.39 -6.86
C ARG A 538 18.87 -11.58 -6.03
N GLY A 539 19.82 -12.02 -5.20
CA GLY A 539 19.81 -13.30 -4.49
C GLY A 539 21.09 -14.11 -4.72
N ASP A 540 22.14 -13.50 -5.28
CA ASP A 540 23.49 -14.07 -5.45
C ASP A 540 24.14 -14.26 -4.07
N ASN A 541 23.61 -15.25 -3.37
CA ASN A 541 24.00 -15.72 -2.06
C ASN A 541 24.74 -17.04 -2.22
N GLU A 542 25.44 -17.45 -1.17
CA GLU A 542 26.14 -18.73 -1.07
C GLU A 542 25.27 -19.94 -1.51
N LEU A 543 23.94 -19.85 -1.39
CA LEU A 543 22.99 -20.85 -1.88
C LEU A 543 23.00 -21.00 -3.41
N VAL A 544 22.98 -19.91 -4.17
CA VAL A 544 23.00 -19.94 -5.64
C VAL A 544 24.33 -20.51 -6.12
N GLN A 545 25.43 -20.11 -5.48
CA GLN A 545 26.75 -20.66 -5.78
C GLN A 545 26.80 -22.16 -5.48
N TRP A 546 26.31 -22.58 -4.31
CA TRP A 546 26.22 -23.99 -3.95
C TRP A 546 25.41 -24.80 -4.97
N ILE A 547 24.25 -24.29 -5.41
CA ILE A 547 23.42 -24.96 -6.43
C ILE A 547 24.20 -25.08 -7.75
N LYS A 548 24.82 -24.01 -8.24
CA LYS A 548 25.59 -24.04 -9.49
C LYS A 548 26.81 -24.96 -9.42
N THR A 549 27.44 -25.11 -8.25
CA THR A 549 28.61 -25.95 -8.05
C THR A 549 28.25 -27.44 -7.89
N HIS A 550 27.15 -27.75 -7.21
CA HIS A 550 26.80 -29.13 -6.83
C HIS A 550 25.67 -29.75 -7.66
N CYS A 551 24.92 -28.95 -8.43
CA CYS A 551 23.82 -29.43 -9.25
C CYS A 551 24.17 -29.32 -10.75
N GLN A 552 23.52 -30.16 -11.56
CA GLN A 552 23.66 -30.14 -13.01
C GLN A 552 22.52 -29.33 -13.63
N GLU A 553 22.83 -28.52 -14.64
CA GLU A 553 21.81 -27.81 -15.40
C GLU A 553 20.98 -28.80 -16.24
N VAL A 554 19.66 -28.65 -16.18
CA VAL A 554 18.72 -29.40 -17.01
C VAL A 554 18.50 -28.62 -18.30
N PRO A 555 18.79 -29.20 -19.48
CA PRO A 555 18.60 -28.52 -20.76
C PRO A 555 17.19 -27.98 -20.93
N SER A 556 17.06 -26.70 -21.29
CA SER A 556 15.75 -26.04 -21.48
C SER A 556 14.87 -26.71 -22.53
N SER A 557 15.44 -27.46 -23.48
CA SER A 557 14.68 -28.28 -24.42
C SER A 557 13.83 -29.37 -23.75
N GLN A 558 14.18 -29.80 -22.54
CA GLN A 558 13.45 -30.84 -21.80
C GLN A 558 12.23 -30.31 -21.02
N TRP A 559 12.27 -29.04 -20.62
CA TRP A 559 11.27 -28.46 -19.71
C TRP A 559 10.65 -27.14 -20.22
N GLY A 560 11.20 -26.53 -21.27
CA GLY A 560 10.81 -25.22 -21.80
C GLY A 560 9.76 -25.23 -22.92
N GLY A 561 9.26 -26.41 -23.33
CA GLY A 561 8.14 -26.52 -24.26
C GLY A 561 8.47 -26.17 -25.72
N GLY A 562 9.28 -26.98 -26.39
CA GLY A 562 9.20 -27.26 -27.84
C GLY A 562 9.45 -26.14 -28.88
N GLN A 563 9.54 -24.87 -28.52
CA GLN A 563 9.99 -23.82 -29.43
C GLN A 563 11.27 -23.19 -28.91
N SER A 564 12.25 -23.09 -29.80
CA SER A 564 13.48 -22.32 -29.64
C SER A 564 13.15 -20.83 -29.54
N GLU A 565 12.45 -20.40 -28.50
CA GLU A 565 12.54 -19.03 -28.05
C GLU A 565 13.89 -18.92 -27.34
N THR A 566 14.88 -18.42 -28.09
CA THR A 566 15.99 -17.70 -27.49
C THR A 566 15.42 -16.78 -26.41
N PHE A 567 15.77 -17.04 -25.14
CA PHE A 567 15.69 -16.08 -24.04
C PHE A 567 16.63 -14.90 -24.34
N GLY A 568 16.32 -14.17 -25.41
CA GLY A 568 17.21 -13.28 -26.13
C GLY A 568 16.45 -12.08 -26.66
N GLY A 569 15.73 -11.38 -25.77
CA GLY A 569 15.34 -9.99 -25.96
C GLY A 569 16.11 -9.17 -24.93
N MET A 570 16.92 -8.22 -25.39
CA MET A 570 17.70 -7.29 -24.56
C MET A 570 16.91 -6.83 -23.32
N GLY A 571 17.33 -7.32 -22.14
CA GLY A 571 16.96 -6.74 -20.85
C GLY A 571 16.20 -7.59 -19.82
N ARG A 572 15.94 -8.90 -20.02
CA ARG A 572 15.32 -9.76 -18.97
C ARG A 572 15.89 -11.17 -18.94
N GLY A 573 16.49 -11.57 -17.82
CA GLY A 573 17.19 -12.85 -17.64
C GLY A 573 16.29 -14.08 -17.71
N GLY A 574 16.72 -15.11 -18.45
CA GLY A 574 16.02 -16.38 -18.53
C GLY A 574 16.12 -17.22 -17.26
N MET A 575 15.19 -18.16 -17.10
CA MET A 575 15.23 -19.12 -15.99
C MET A 575 16.08 -20.34 -16.35
N THR A 576 16.77 -20.88 -15.36
CA THR A 576 17.60 -22.08 -15.48
C THR A 576 17.19 -23.09 -14.42
N LEU A 577 16.89 -24.31 -14.85
CA LEU A 577 16.57 -25.42 -13.96
C LEU A 577 17.82 -26.24 -13.67
N TYR A 578 18.08 -26.52 -12.41
CA TYR A 578 19.17 -27.37 -11.94
C TYR A 578 18.61 -28.61 -11.22
N VAL A 579 19.34 -29.71 -11.29
CA VAL A 579 19.01 -30.99 -10.64
C VAL A 579 20.21 -31.51 -9.85
N TYR A 580 19.94 -31.98 -8.63
CA TYR A 580 20.91 -32.72 -7.84
C TYR A 580 20.79 -34.23 -8.12
N ASN A 581 21.91 -34.87 -8.49
CA ASN A 581 21.94 -36.26 -8.96
C ASN A 581 22.56 -37.28 -7.99
N GLY A 582 23.03 -36.86 -6.81
CA GLY A 582 23.60 -37.77 -5.81
C GLY A 582 24.50 -37.05 -4.82
#